data_AF-A0A8T4BLI5-F1
#
_entry.id   AF-A0A8T4BLI5-F1
#
_cell.length_a   1.000
_cell.length_b   1.000
_cell.length_c   1.000
_cell.angle_alpha   90.00
_cell.angle_beta   90.00
_cell.angle_gamma   90.00
#
_symmetry.space_group_name_H-M   'P 1'
#
loop_
_entity.id
_entity.type
_entity.pdbx_description
1 polymer ?
#
loop_
_entity_poly.entity_id
_entity_poly.type
_entity_poly.pdbx_seq_one_letter_code
_entity_poly.pdbx_strand_id
1 'polypeptide(L)' 'MSQEEYSSGPQWIGEWKVPLSCPNCTSVLSLEGYVVPLKSLKAQYWHVCSHCGFERSVDDFKKELLTV' A
#
# COMPACT_ATOMS: atom_id res chain seq x y z
N MET A 1 18.24 -6.31 -31.68
CA MET A 1 17.00 -5.76 -31.08
C MET A 1 16.83 -6.46 -29.76
N SER A 2 17.42 -5.92 -28.70
CA SER A 2 17.36 -6.52 -27.37
C SER A 2 16.08 -6.02 -26.72
N GLN A 3 15.17 -6.94 -26.39
CA GLN A 3 13.96 -6.65 -25.63
C GLN A 3 14.39 -6.04 -24.30
N GLU A 4 14.18 -4.73 -24.16
CA GLU A 4 14.27 -4.05 -22.88
C GLU A 4 13.12 -4.60 -22.05
N GLU A 5 13.45 -5.44 -21.07
CA GLU A 5 12.57 -5.83 -19.98
C GLU A 5 12.03 -4.56 -19.33
N TYR A 6 10.90 -4.09 -19.84
CA TYR A 6 10.11 -3.06 -19.20
C TYR A 6 9.59 -3.72 -17.92
N SER A 7 10.35 -3.57 -16.84
CA SER A 7 10.00 -3.97 -15.48
C SER A 7 8.64 -3.36 -15.13
N SER A 8 7.58 -4.03 -15.55
CA SER A 8 6.19 -3.63 -15.40
C SER A 8 5.68 -4.02 -14.01
N GLY A 9 6.57 -3.96 -13.02
CA GLY A 9 6.27 -4.22 -11.63
C GLY A 9 5.73 -2.97 -10.94
N PRO A 10 5.08 -3.11 -9.78
CA PRO A 10 4.74 -1.97 -8.94
C PRO A 10 6.02 -1.20 -8.57
N GLN A 11 6.02 0.10 -8.86
CA GLN A 11 7.11 1.00 -8.49
C GLN A 11 6.82 1.60 -7.11
N TRP A 12 7.66 1.33 -6.12
CA TRP A 12 7.55 1.94 -4.79
C TRP A 12 7.75 3.46 -4.89
N ILE A 13 6.87 4.24 -4.26
CA ILE A 13 6.91 5.71 -4.29
C ILE A 13 7.13 6.36 -2.93
N GLY A 14 7.07 5.60 -1.83
CA GLY A 14 7.39 6.11 -0.51
C GLY A 14 6.67 5.38 0.63
N GLU A 15 7.11 5.70 1.85
CA GLU A 15 6.50 5.28 3.11
C GLU A 15 6.24 6.52 4.00
N TRP A 16 5.05 6.57 4.62
CA TRP A 16 4.67 7.61 5.57
C TRP A 16 4.10 7.00 6.86
N LYS A 17 4.47 7.55 8.02
CA LYS A 17 3.83 7.14 9.29
C LYS A 17 2.41 7.68 9.37
N VAL A 18 1.45 6.82 9.68
CA VAL A 18 0.05 7.22 9.86
C VAL A 18 -0.39 7.01 11.31
N PRO A 19 -1.29 7.85 11.86
CA PRO A 19 -1.78 7.71 13.23
C PRO A 19 -2.87 6.62 13.31
N LEU A 20 -2.61 5.45 12.72
CA LEU A 20 -3.50 4.28 12.77
C LEU A 20 -2.83 3.17 13.55
N SER A 21 -3.58 2.56 14.46
CA SER A 21 -3.11 1.41 15.24
C SER A 21 -3.38 0.11 14.48
N CYS A 22 -2.40 -0.78 14.49
CA CYS A 22 -2.54 -2.12 13.94
C CYS A 22 -3.64 -2.88 14.71
N PRO A 23 -4.62 -3.50 14.04
CA PRO A 23 -5.67 -4.25 14.71
C PRO A 23 -5.15 -5.51 15.42
N ASN A 24 -3.98 -6.03 15.05
CA ASN A 24 -3.42 -7.26 15.62
C ASN A 24 -2.52 -7.00 16.85
N CYS A 25 -1.68 -5.97 16.82
CA CYS A 25 -0.69 -5.72 17.88
C CYS A 25 -0.67 -4.29 18.43
N THR A 26 -1.61 -3.43 18.01
CA THR A 26 -1.76 -2.03 18.48
C THR A 26 -0.59 -1.11 18.13
N SER A 27 0.48 -1.62 17.51
CA SER A 27 1.60 -0.81 17.01
C SER A 27 1.15 0.15 15.92
N VAL A 28 1.92 1.24 15.73
CA VAL A 28 1.64 2.24 14.69
C VAL A 28 1.80 1.62 13.30
N LEU A 29 0.87 1.92 12.39
CA LEU A 29 0.93 1.55 10.99
C LEU A 29 1.74 2.58 10.17
N SER A 30 2.46 2.08 9.19
CA SER A 30 3.01 2.86 8.07
C SER A 30 2.05 2.79 6.88
N LEU A 31 2.10 3.79 6.03
CA LEU A 31 1.42 3.84 4.75
C LEU A 31 2.48 3.72 3.66
N GLU A 32 2.42 2.65 2.87
CA GLU A 32 3.30 2.44 1.74
C GLU A 32 2.57 2.73 0.43
N GLY A 33 3.21 3.47 -0.47
CA GLY A 33 2.69 3.82 -1.78
C GLY A 33 3.39 3.07 -2.89
N TYR A 34 2.63 2.58 -3.85
CA TYR A 34 3.12 1.91 -5.07
C TYR A 34 2.39 2.44 -6.30
N VAL A 35 3.12 2.76 -7.36
CA VAL A 35 2.56 3.10 -8.67
C VAL A 35 2.58 1.87 -9.55
N VAL A 36 1.41 1.46 -10.03
CA VAL A 36 1.30 0.35 -10.98
C VAL A 36 1.27 0.91 -12.40
N PRO A 37 2.23 0.55 -13.28
CA PRO A 37 2.35 1.12 -14.62
C PRO A 37 1.28 0.66 -15.63
N LEU A 38 0.29 -0.16 -15.21
CA LEU A 38 -0.78 -0.65 -16.08
C LEU A 38 -1.76 0.46 -16.45
N LYS A 39 -1.67 0.98 -17.69
CA LYS A 39 -2.60 1.85 -18.47
C LYS A 39 -3.18 3.13 -17.82
N SER A 40 -3.17 3.24 -16.49
CA SER A 40 -3.90 4.25 -15.72
C SER A 40 -3.04 4.94 -14.67
N LEU A 41 -1.73 4.62 -14.57
CA LEU A 41 -0.78 5.21 -13.61
C LEU A 41 -1.42 5.43 -12.23
N LYS A 42 -2.11 4.41 -11.71
CA LYS A 42 -2.86 4.55 -10.47
C LYS A 42 -1.92 4.29 -9.29
N ALA A 43 -1.76 5.27 -8.42
CA ALA A 43 -1.13 5.07 -7.13
C ALA A 43 -2.04 4.21 -6.25
N GLN A 44 -1.49 3.12 -5.75
CA GLN A 44 -2.08 2.26 -4.73
C GLN A 44 -1.37 2.50 -3.41
N TYR A 45 -2.12 2.43 -2.32
CA TYR A 45 -1.59 2.66 -0.99
C TYR A 45 -2.01 1.53 -0.06
N TRP A 46 -1.09 1.13 0.81
CA TRP A 46 -1.24 0.02 1.75
C TRP A 46 -0.88 0.47 3.15
N HIS A 47 -1.69 0.10 4.13
CA HIS A 47 -1.33 0.21 5.54
C HIS A 47 -0.54 -1.02 5.94
N VAL A 48 0.66 -0.85 6.48
CA VAL A 48 1.58 -1.92 6.82
C VAL A 48 2.06 -1.78 8.26
N CYS A 49 2.07 -2.88 9.00
CA CYS A 49 2.59 -2.94 10.36
C CYS A 49 3.96 -3.61 10.36
N SER A 50 5.01 -2.84 10.62
CA SER A 50 6.38 -3.38 10.70
C SER A 50 6.61 -4.33 11.89
N HIS A 51 5.69 -4.36 12.87
CA HIS A 51 5.85 -5.18 14.08
C HIS A 51 5.30 -6.60 13.93
N CYS A 52 4.16 -6.77 13.24
CA CYS A 52 3.50 -8.08 13.07
C CYS A 52 3.30 -8.49 11.61
N GLY A 53 3.71 -7.67 10.65
CA GLY A 53 3.54 -7.94 9.22
C GLY A 53 2.10 -7.80 8.71
N PHE A 54 1.19 -7.20 9.50
CA PHE A 54 -0.16 -6.91 9.03
C PHE A 54 -0.12 -5.93 7.86
N GLU A 55 -0.81 -6.26 6.77
CA GLU A 55 -0.99 -5.38 5.61
C GLU A 55 -2.47 -5.31 5.22
N ARG A 56 -2.92 -4.13 4.78
CA ARG A 56 -4.26 -3.93 4.25
C ARG A 56 -4.27 -2.79 3.24
N SER A 57 -4.96 -2.98 2.12
CA SER A 57 -5.14 -1.90 1.14
C SER A 57 -5.94 -0.73 1.74
N VAL A 58 -5.60 0.49 1.34
CA VAL A 58 -6.35 1.68 1.77
C VAL A 58 -7.75 1.71 1.16
N ASP A 59 -7.94 1.15 -0.03
CA ASP A 59 -9.26 1.00 -0.64
C ASP A 59 -10.17 0.09 0.19
N ASP A 60 -9.66 -1.03 0.72
CA ASP A 60 -10.46 -1.90 1.59
C ASP A 60 -10.74 -1.25 2.93
N PHE A 61 -9.78 -0.52 3.52
CA PHE A 61 -10.06 0.28 4.72
C PHE A 61 -11.20 1.29 4.50
N LYS A 62 -11.19 2.00 3.36
CA LYS A 62 -12.24 2.96 3.02
C LYS A 62 -13.60 2.30 2.89
N LYS A 63 -13.68 1.10 2.29
CA LYS A 63 -14.94 0.34 2.23
C LYS A 63 -15.43 -0.03 3.62
N GLU A 64 -14.55 -0.51 4.51
CA GLU A 64 -14.91 -0.83 5.89
C GLU A 64 -15.50 0.39 6.61
N LEU A 65 -14.89 1.57 6.46
CA LEU A 65 -15.40 2.81 7.06
C LEU A 65 -16.76 3.26 6.51
N LEU A 66 -17.05 2.97 5.24
CA LEU A 66 -18.32 3.35 4.60
C LEU A 66 -19.46 2.37 4.87
N THR A 67 -19.16 1.22 5.49
CA THR A 67 -20.15 0.17 5.80
C THR A 67 -20.60 0.23 7.27
N VAL A 68 -20.09 1.19 8.05
CA VAL A 68 -20.47 1.48 9.44
C VAL A 68 -21.45 2.66 9.47
#